data_AF-A0AAD6Y2Z4-F1
#
_entry.id   AF-A0AAD6Y2Z4-F1
#
_cell.length_a   1.000
_cell.length_b   1.000
_cell.length_c   1.000
_cell.angle_alpha   90.00
_cell.angle_beta   90.00
_cell.angle_gamma   90.00
#
_symmetry.space_group_name_H-M   'P 1'
#
loop_
_entity.id
_entity.type
_entity.pdbx_description
1 polymer ?
#
loop_
_entity_poly.entity_id
_entity_poly.type
_entity_poly.pdbx_seq_one_letter_code
_entity_poly.pdbx_strand_id
1 'polypeptide(L)' 'MQDQDGPLVAKAVYSYLFRDGRQPQATDAAKALHLAVKELKERNVPYERWIPFIHMGI' A
#
# COMPACT_ATOMS: atom_id res chain seq x y z
N MET A 1 -13.47 1.19 3.28
CA MET A 1 -12.81 0.46 2.19
C MET A 1 -13.86 -0.02 1.20
N GLN A 2 -13.59 0.02 -0.10
CA GLN A 2 -14.41 -0.63 -1.13
C GLN A 2 -13.60 -1.76 -1.79
N ASP A 3 -14.28 -2.72 -2.41
CA ASP A 3 -13.64 -3.89 -3.02
C ASP A 3 -12.53 -3.53 -4.03
N GLN A 4 -12.73 -2.44 -4.79
CA GLN A 4 -11.73 -1.96 -5.75
C GLN A 4 -10.44 -1.41 -5.11
N ASP A 5 -10.47 -1.00 -3.84
CA ASP A 5 -9.29 -0.45 -3.14
C ASP A 5 -8.28 -1.54 -2.81
N GLY A 6 -8.75 -2.75 -2.51
CA GLY A 6 -7.91 -3.89 -2.15
C GLY A 6 -6.86 -4.23 -3.22
N PRO A 7 -7.29 -4.54 -4.46
CA PRO A 7 -6.36 -4.82 -5.56
C PRO A 7 -5.42 -3.65 -5.89
N LEU A 8 -5.89 -2.40 -5.79
CA LEU A 8 -5.04 -1.21 -6.00
C LEU A 8 -3.93 -1.13 -4.96
N VAL A 9 -4.26 -1.26 -3.67
CA VAL A 9 -3.26 -1.22 -2.60
C VAL A 9 -2.31 -2.41 -2.68
N ALA A 10 -2.82 -3.62 -2.93
CA ALA A 10 -1.98 -4.80 -3.08
C ALA A 10 -0.99 -4.63 -4.24
N LYS A 11 -1.44 -4.14 -5.40
CA LYS A 11 -0.57 -3.86 -6.54
C LYS A 11 0.53 -2.87 -6.17
N ALA A 12 0.20 -1.76 -5.52
CA ALA A 12 1.18 -0.74 -5.14
C ALA A 12 2.20 -1.29 -4.12
N VAL A 13 1.73 -2.01 -3.09
CA VAL A 13 2.60 -2.64 -2.08
C VAL A 13 3.57 -3.62 -2.71
N TYR A 14 3.09 -4.59 -3.49
CA TYR A 14 3.95 -5.59 -4.10
C TYR A 14 4.88 -5.00 -5.17
N SER A 15 4.42 -4.01 -5.93
CA SER A 15 5.28 -3.31 -6.89
C SER A 15 6.46 -2.61 -6.19
N TYR A 16 6.24 -2.02 -5.01
CA TYR A 16 7.33 -1.41 -4.24
C TYR A 16 8.24 -2.44 -3.56
N LEU A 17 7.69 -3.54 -3.06
CA LEU A 17 8.45 -4.60 -2.40
C LEU A 17 9.39 -5.32 -3.39
N PHE A 18 8.93 -5.60 -4.60
CA PHE A 18 9.68 -6.29 -5.65
C PHE A 18 10.30 -5.35 -6.69
N ARG A 19 10.36 -4.04 -6.43
CA ARG A 19 10.96 -3.07 -7.36
C ARG A 19 12.37 -3.49 -7.77
N ASP A 20 12.71 -3.23 -9.04
CA ASP A 20 14.04 -3.49 -9.58
C ASP A 20 14.48 -4.97 -9.49
N GLY A 21 13.52 -5.90 -9.39
CA GLY A 21 13.79 -7.34 -9.28
C GLY A 21 14.42 -7.77 -7.96
N ARG A 22 14.44 -6.89 -6.95
CA ARG A 22 15.03 -7.19 -5.64
C ARG A 22 14.14 -8.14 -4.83
N GLN A 23 14.77 -8.90 -3.93
CA GLN A 23 14.04 -9.64 -2.91
C GLN A 23 13.38 -8.67 -1.92
N PRO A 24 12.13 -8.91 -1.52
CA PRO A 24 11.42 -8.04 -0.60
C PRO A 24 12.08 -8.10 0.78
N GLN A 25 12.24 -6.95 1.41
CA GLN A 25 12.69 -6.85 2.80
C GLN A 25 11.50 -6.51 3.69
N ALA A 26 11.39 -7.18 4.83
CA ALA A 26 10.29 -6.95 5.76
C ALA A 26 10.25 -5.47 6.23
N THR A 27 11.44 -4.88 6.42
CA THR A 27 11.64 -3.46 6.78
C THR A 27 11.06 -2.46 5.76
N ASP A 28 10.79 -2.87 4.52
CA ASP A 28 10.13 -2.03 3.51
C ASP A 28 8.61 -2.08 3.56
N ALA A 29 8.00 -3.04 4.29
CA ALA A 29 6.54 -3.26 4.26
C ALA A 29 5.74 -2.05 4.75
N ALA A 30 6.18 -1.40 5.83
CA ALA A 30 5.56 -0.18 6.34
C ALA A 30 5.59 0.95 5.29
N LYS A 31 6.72 1.11 4.59
CA LYS A 31 6.89 2.12 3.55
C LYS A 31 6.08 1.79 2.30
N ALA A 32 6.01 0.51 1.93
CA ALA A 32 5.18 0.03 0.82
C ALA A 32 3.71 0.40 1.04
N LEU A 33 3.19 0.12 2.25
CA LEU A 33 1.81 0.45 2.60
C LEU A 33 1.58 1.96 2.65
N HIS A 34 2.51 2.72 3.21
CA HIS A 34 2.44 4.18 3.23
C HIS A 34 2.29 4.78 1.83
N LEU A 35 3.08 4.29 0.86
CA LEU A 35 3.01 4.75 -0.53
C LEU A 35 1.69 4.37 -1.19
N ALA A 36 1.18 3.16 -0.94
CA ALA A 36 -0.12 2.72 -1.46
C ALA A 36 -1.29 3.57 -0.92
N VAL A 37 -1.30 3.88 0.37
CA VAL A 37 -2.30 4.76 0.99
C VAL A 37 -2.17 6.20 0.48
N LYS A 38 -0.93 6.68 0.28
CA LYS A 38 -0.66 7.99 -0.31
C LYS A 38 -1.24 8.10 -1.72
N GLU A 39 -1.14 7.05 -2.53
CA GLU A 39 -1.74 7.02 -3.87
C GLU A 39 -3.28 7.17 -3.83
N LEU A 40 -3.97 6.50 -2.89
CA LEU A 40 -5.41 6.67 -2.71
C LEU A 40 -5.75 8.11 -2.30
N LYS A 41 -4.96 8.70 -1.40
CA LYS A 41 -5.13 10.10 -0.97
C LYS A 41 -4.94 11.07 -2.14
N GLU A 42 -3.91 10.89 -2.97
CA GLU A 42 -3.64 11.73 -4.14
C GLU A 42 -4.72 11.62 -5.22
N ARG A 43 -5.44 10.50 -5.26
CA ARG A 43 -6.61 10.29 -6.13
C ARG A 43 -7.91 10.85 -5.56
N ASN A 44 -7.86 11.58 -4.44
CA ASN A 44 -9.02 12.11 -3.72
C ASN A 44 -10.03 11.02 -3.30
N VAL A 45 -9.54 9.81 -3.01
CA VAL A 45 -10.38 8.74 -2.45
C VAL A 45 -10.80 9.15 -1.02
N PRO A 46 -12.09 9.05 -0.66
CA PRO A 46 -12.57 9.37 0.69
C PRO A 46 -11.75 8.70 1.80
N TYR A 47 -11.51 9.43 2.89
CA TYR A 47 -10.57 8.97 3.91
C TYR A 47 -10.98 7.65 4.59
N GLU A 48 -12.28 7.39 4.73
CA GLU A 48 -12.79 6.14 5.29
C GLU A 48 -12.43 4.91 4.44
N ARG A 49 -12.02 5.11 3.19
CA ARG A 49 -11.61 4.03 2.30
C ARG A 49 -10.17 3.61 2.46
N TRP A 50 -9.28 4.51 2.90
CA TRP A 50 -7.85 4.20 3.04
C TRP A 50 -7.34 4.13 4.48
N ILE A 51 -8.07 4.66 5.48
CA ILE A 51 -7.74 4.47 6.90
C ILE A 51 -7.58 2.99 7.33
N PRO A 52 -8.40 2.02 6.86
CA PRO A 52 -8.32 0.64 7.34
C PRO A 52 -7.02 -0.09 7.01
N PHE A 53 -6.21 0.43 6.08
CA PHE A 53 -4.95 -0.18 5.70
C PHE A 53 -3.88 0.08 6.78
N ILE A 54 -3.62 -0.92 7.61
CA ILE A 54 -2.62 -0.87 8.67
C ILE A 54 -1.49 -1.88 8.42
N HIS A 55 -0.27 -1.49 8.79
CA HIS A 55 0.87 -2.39 8.85
C HIS A 55 1.20 -2.66 10.32
N MET A 56 1.47 -3.93 10.65
CA MET A 56 1.89 -4.35 11.98
C MET A 56 3.07 -5.32 11.84
N GLY A 57 4.17 -5.04 12.52
CA GLY A 57 5.38 -5.86 12.48
C GLY A 57 6.63 -5.11 12.02
N ILE A 58 7.68 -5.87 11.73
CA ILE A 58 8.98 -5.46 11.16
C ILE A 58 9.31 -6.42 10.02
#